data_AF-A0A9W8US23-F1
#
_entry.id   AF-A0A9W8US23-F1
#
_cell.length_a   1.000
_cell.length_b   1.000
_cell.length_c   1.000
_cell.angle_alpha   90.00
_cell.angle_beta   90.00
_cell.angle_gamma   90.00
#
_symmetry.space_group_name_H-M   'P 1'
#
loop_
_entity.id
_entity.type
_entity.pdbx_description
1 polymer ?
#
loop_
_entity_poly.entity_id
_entity_poly.type
_entity_poly.pdbx_seq_one_letter_code
_entity_poly.pdbx_strand_id
1 'polypeptide(L)'
;MTTLRSVIRRNAIRIVVILTVLLLVAFKVQKVDISYTSHPTKVYSDSNITSRLHYLVPATLAKPPVCAVVASALVNRYPIPTILGYKGEGEYDAKKAHIAKLRAIKRYLYSPAGAEEDDLVIIVDGFDVLAQIPAETVIERYFDLIAEADQKLADQHGITVEEAHSRGLRQTLLWGTDKGCFPTGGKDPRCWLVPFSNLPRYKWGPKTDNGELVFSDSRFLNSGTVIGPLGDLRRFIDAALQLIKDTWDPDFKFHNSDQYYISTLYARQEYQRTLDLNNGQFPGDIGGRNLPRKKEDENDVTEYHVLVDFGYSITQTQCHNDRFMRKLQYKNHDLTATVAEDAFEEGESFRPYNIQMPSSLYQALSRFYDSLLGDERPSMSVKEW
;
A
#
# COMPACT_ATOMS: atom_id res chain seq x y z
N MET A 1 -26.92 71.00 9.11
CA MET A 1 -26.83 70.17 10.34
C MET A 1 -27.24 68.69 10.16
N THR A 2 -27.61 68.24 8.95
CA THR A 2 -28.10 66.86 8.69
C THR A 2 -27.04 65.89 8.16
N THR A 3 -25.90 66.37 7.65
CA THR A 3 -24.83 65.55 7.06
C THR A 3 -23.79 65.06 8.06
N LEU A 4 -23.50 65.81 9.12
CA LEU A 4 -22.51 65.41 10.13
C LEU A 4 -23.01 64.25 11.01
N ARG A 5 -24.32 64.22 11.33
CA ARG A 5 -24.94 63.16 12.15
C ARG A 5 -24.98 61.80 11.44
N SER A 6 -25.10 61.75 10.11
CA SER A 6 -25.15 60.48 9.37
C SER A 6 -23.78 59.83 9.19
N VAL A 7 -22.73 60.66 9.03
CA VAL A 7 -21.33 60.19 8.95
C VAL A 7 -20.87 59.66 10.30
N ILE A 8 -21.18 60.35 11.40
CA ILE A 8 -20.87 59.88 12.76
C ILE A 8 -21.59 58.56 13.04
N ARG A 9 -22.86 58.41 12.62
CA ARG A 9 -23.62 57.17 12.81
C ARG A 9 -23.07 56.00 11.99
N ARG A 10 -22.61 56.23 10.75
CA ARG A 10 -21.96 55.19 9.92
C ARG A 10 -20.60 54.77 10.48
N ASN A 11 -19.80 55.70 10.99
CA ASN A 11 -18.51 55.39 11.59
C ASN A 11 -18.69 54.66 12.93
N ALA A 12 -19.69 55.03 13.73
CA ALA A 12 -20.04 54.31 14.96
C ALA A 12 -20.44 52.86 14.67
N ILE A 13 -21.26 52.62 13.62
CA ILE A 13 -21.66 51.25 13.23
C ILE A 13 -20.43 50.44 12.76
N ARG A 14 -19.53 51.03 11.97
CA ARG A 14 -18.30 50.34 11.54
C ARG A 14 -17.38 49.99 12.72
N ILE A 15 -17.23 50.90 13.69
CA ILE A 15 -16.44 50.65 14.89
C ILE A 15 -17.05 49.52 15.72
N VAL A 16 -18.38 49.50 15.89
CA VAL A 16 -19.07 48.42 16.61
C VAL A 16 -18.87 47.08 15.92
N VAL A 17 -18.97 47.01 14.58
CA VAL A 17 -18.75 45.77 13.81
C VAL A 17 -17.30 45.29 13.91
N ILE A 18 -16.32 46.19 13.83
CA ILE A 18 -14.91 45.82 13.98
C ILE A 18 -14.63 45.32 15.39
N LEU A 19 -15.20 45.96 16.41
CA LEU A 19 -15.06 45.53 17.81
C LEU A 19 -15.73 44.18 18.06
N THR A 20 -16.90 43.89 17.49
CA THR A 20 -17.52 42.56 17.62
C THR A 20 -16.75 41.47 16.89
N VAL A 21 -16.19 41.74 15.70
CA VAL A 21 -15.34 40.77 15.00
C VAL A 21 -14.04 40.52 15.77
N LEU A 22 -13.39 41.56 16.30
CA LEU A 22 -12.20 41.40 17.14
C LEU A 22 -12.50 40.66 18.44
N LEU A 23 -13.65 40.90 19.07
CA LEU A 23 -14.10 40.14 20.24
C LEU A 23 -14.36 38.67 19.90
N LEU A 24 -15.00 38.37 18.75
CA LEU A 24 -15.23 36.99 18.32
C LEU A 24 -13.93 36.25 17.98
N VAL A 25 -12.95 36.95 17.38
CA VAL A 25 -11.62 36.40 17.14
C VAL A 25 -10.87 36.19 18.46
N ALA A 26 -10.91 37.15 19.39
CA ALA A 26 -10.30 36.99 20.72
C ALA A 26 -10.94 35.83 21.50
N PHE A 27 -12.28 35.69 21.49
CA PHE A 27 -12.98 34.58 22.12
C PHE A 27 -12.69 33.22 21.45
N LYS A 28 -12.41 33.18 20.15
CA LYS A 28 -11.95 31.95 19.47
C LYS A 28 -10.46 31.64 19.71
N VAL A 29 -9.63 32.65 19.94
CA VAL A 29 -8.18 32.49 20.15
C VAL A 29 -7.82 32.19 21.61
N GLN A 30 -8.67 32.53 22.58
CA GLN A 30 -8.37 32.37 24.02
C GLN A 30 -8.86 31.07 24.70
N LYS A 31 -9.23 30.03 23.95
CA LYS A 31 -9.45 28.68 24.51
C LYS A 31 -8.94 27.55 23.62
N VAL A 32 -7.70 27.69 23.17
CA VAL A 32 -6.89 26.54 22.75
C VAL A 32 -5.84 26.34 23.83
N ASP A 33 -6.28 25.83 24.98
CA ASP A 33 -5.38 25.20 25.95
C ASP A 33 -4.84 23.93 25.28
N ILE A 34 -3.65 24.03 24.69
CA ILE A 34 -2.87 22.86 24.30
C ILE A 34 -2.28 22.30 25.60
N SER A 35 -3.09 21.50 26.28
CA SER A 35 -2.63 20.49 27.23
C SER A 35 -3.27 19.17 26.84
N TYR A 36 -2.84 18.63 25.69
CA TYR A 36 -2.95 17.19 25.42
C TYR A 36 -1.81 16.49 26.16
N THR A 37 -1.98 16.37 27.47
CA THR A 37 -1.31 15.33 28.28
C THR A 37 -2.40 14.48 28.90
N SER A 38 -3.18 13.81 28.06
CA SER A 38 -3.83 12.58 28.48
C SER A 38 -2.73 11.55 28.75
N HIS A 39 -2.33 11.44 30.02
CA HIS A 39 -1.74 10.20 30.49
C HIS A 39 -2.75 9.09 30.16
N PRO A 40 -2.38 8.05 29.40
CA PRO A 40 -3.30 6.97 29.13
C PRO A 40 -3.66 6.32 30.46
N THR A 41 -4.90 6.51 30.88
CA THR A 41 -5.51 5.77 31.98
C THR A 41 -5.35 4.31 31.62
N LYS A 42 -4.56 3.58 32.40
CA LYS A 42 -4.42 2.12 32.31
C LYS A 42 -5.82 1.50 32.44
N VAL A 43 -6.44 1.23 31.30
CA VAL A 43 -7.51 0.24 31.20
C VAL A 43 -6.81 -1.10 31.16
N TYR A 44 -6.78 -1.76 32.31
CA TYR A 44 -6.28 -3.12 32.47
C TYR A 44 -7.53 -4.03 32.52
N SER A 45 -7.85 -4.69 31.39
CA SER A 45 -8.80 -5.81 31.20
C SER A 45 -9.13 -5.85 29.71
N ASP A 46 -9.01 -6.91 28.91
CA ASP A 46 -8.60 -8.31 29.04
C ASP A 46 -7.38 -8.55 28.14
N SER A 47 -6.62 -9.64 28.33
CA SER A 47 -5.41 -10.03 27.55
C SER A 47 -5.13 -9.13 26.33
N ASN A 48 -4.19 -8.18 26.46
CA ASN A 48 -3.72 -7.36 25.33
C ASN A 48 -3.13 -8.29 24.26
N ILE A 49 -3.97 -8.84 23.39
CA ILE A 49 -3.53 -9.55 22.19
C ILE A 49 -2.88 -8.47 21.35
N THR A 50 -1.56 -8.42 21.43
CA THR A 50 -0.77 -7.50 20.63
C THR A 50 -0.56 -8.19 19.29
N SER A 51 -1.23 -7.68 18.24
CA SER A 51 -0.99 -8.13 16.88
C SER A 51 0.50 -7.97 16.54
N ARG A 52 1.10 -9.05 16.07
CA ARG A 52 2.52 -9.13 15.71
C ARG A 52 2.69 -8.85 14.24
N LEU A 53 3.88 -8.34 13.89
CA LEU A 53 4.31 -8.27 12.51
C LEU A 53 5.12 -9.53 12.16
N HIS A 54 4.85 -10.10 10.99
CA HIS A 54 5.61 -11.19 10.39
C HIS A 54 6.26 -10.69 9.10
N TYR A 55 7.55 -10.98 8.91
CA TYR A 55 8.26 -10.67 7.66
C TYR A 55 8.74 -11.96 7.01
N LEU A 56 8.11 -12.34 5.90
CA LEU A 56 8.29 -13.64 5.27
C LEU A 56 8.96 -13.50 3.90
N VAL A 57 9.95 -14.36 3.66
CA VAL A 57 10.80 -14.29 2.47
C VAL A 57 10.83 -15.67 1.80
N PRO A 58 9.94 -15.95 0.81
CA PRO A 58 10.01 -17.18 0.05
C PRO A 58 11.32 -17.28 -0.74
N ALA A 59 12.17 -18.24 -0.35
CA ALA A 59 13.42 -18.53 -1.04
C ALA A 59 13.87 -19.97 -0.78
N THR A 60 14.10 -20.73 -1.85
CA THR A 60 14.56 -22.12 -1.75
C THR A 60 16.06 -22.27 -1.50
N LEU A 61 16.83 -21.19 -1.70
CA LEU A 61 18.28 -21.14 -1.56
C LEU A 61 18.68 -19.85 -0.83
N ALA A 62 19.78 -19.89 -0.10
CA ALA A 62 20.43 -18.69 0.41
C ALA A 62 21.52 -18.26 -0.59
N LYS A 63 21.35 -17.07 -1.17
CA LYS A 63 22.30 -16.43 -2.11
C LYS A 63 22.53 -14.98 -1.69
N PRO A 64 23.58 -14.30 -2.19
CA PRO A 64 23.82 -12.89 -1.85
C PRO A 64 22.59 -11.97 -1.97
N PRO A 65 21.71 -12.10 -2.98
CA PRO A 65 20.50 -11.28 -3.02
C PRO A 65 19.53 -11.53 -1.86
N VAL A 66 19.33 -12.80 -1.46
CA VAL A 66 18.51 -13.15 -0.28
C VAL A 66 19.12 -12.56 0.99
N CYS A 67 20.44 -12.60 1.12
CA CYS A 67 21.13 -11.96 2.25
C CYS A 67 20.91 -10.44 2.24
N ALA A 68 20.86 -9.80 1.07
CA ALA A 68 20.56 -8.37 0.95
C ALA A 68 19.12 -8.06 1.38
N VAL A 69 18.13 -8.89 1.01
CA VAL A 69 16.74 -8.77 1.49
C VAL A 69 16.72 -8.83 3.02
N VAL A 70 17.32 -9.85 3.62
CA VAL A 70 17.37 -10.04 5.08
C VAL A 70 18.07 -8.86 5.77
N ALA A 71 19.25 -8.46 5.28
CA ALA A 71 20.00 -7.35 5.87
C ALA A 71 19.22 -6.04 5.79
N SER A 72 18.60 -5.73 4.64
CA SER A 72 17.80 -4.52 4.46
C SER A 72 16.60 -4.47 5.42
N ALA A 73 15.93 -5.60 5.64
CA ALA A 73 14.81 -5.72 6.57
C ALA A 73 15.26 -5.51 8.02
N LEU A 74 16.37 -6.14 8.43
CA LEU A 74 16.91 -5.99 9.79
C LEU A 74 17.33 -4.55 10.08
N VAL A 75 18.01 -3.89 9.15
CA VAL A 75 18.41 -2.47 9.27
C VAL A 75 17.19 -1.56 9.41
N ASN A 76 16.08 -1.89 8.75
CA ASN A 76 14.81 -1.15 8.85
C ASN A 76 13.88 -1.65 9.97
N ARG A 77 14.43 -2.40 10.95
CA ARG A 77 13.73 -2.88 12.15
C ARG A 77 12.48 -3.72 11.88
N TYR A 78 12.45 -4.42 10.76
CA TYR A 78 11.46 -5.48 10.60
C TYR A 78 11.75 -6.63 11.58
N PRO A 79 10.73 -7.42 11.95
CA PRO A 79 10.92 -8.68 12.64
C PRO A 79 11.93 -9.56 11.90
N ILE A 80 12.61 -10.45 12.64
CA ILE A 80 13.59 -11.36 12.05
C ILE A 80 12.96 -12.08 10.84
N PRO A 81 13.49 -11.87 9.62
CA PRO A 81 12.89 -12.45 8.42
C PRO A 81 12.83 -13.97 8.49
N THR A 82 11.66 -14.54 8.19
CA THR A 82 11.50 -16.00 8.10
C THR A 82 11.61 -16.43 6.65
N ILE A 83 12.64 -17.21 6.33
CA ILE A 83 12.83 -17.77 4.98
C ILE A 83 11.89 -18.96 4.79
N LEU A 84 11.05 -18.90 3.75
CA LEU A 84 10.08 -19.95 3.45
C LEU A 84 10.57 -20.84 2.31
N GLY A 85 10.46 -22.16 2.48
CA GLY A 85 10.79 -23.14 1.43
C GLY A 85 12.29 -23.42 1.27
N TYR A 86 13.14 -23.00 2.21
CA TYR A 86 14.58 -23.28 2.17
C TYR A 86 14.86 -24.79 2.02
N LYS A 87 15.68 -25.16 1.02
CA LYS A 87 15.95 -26.55 0.63
C LYS A 87 14.68 -27.39 0.42
N GLY A 88 13.60 -26.76 -0.04
CA GLY A 88 12.37 -27.46 -0.39
C GLY A 88 12.60 -28.50 -1.48
N GLU A 89 11.99 -29.67 -1.30
CA GLU A 89 12.00 -30.78 -2.26
C GLU A 89 10.58 -31.09 -2.74
N GLY A 90 10.48 -31.84 -3.84
CA GLY A 90 9.19 -32.27 -4.40
C GLY A 90 8.28 -31.09 -4.74
N GLU A 91 7.11 -31.01 -4.09
CA GLU A 91 6.13 -29.96 -4.33
C GLU A 91 6.58 -28.56 -3.85
N TYR A 92 7.64 -28.49 -3.02
CA TYR A 92 8.26 -27.26 -2.52
C TYR A 92 9.54 -26.89 -3.27
N ASP A 93 9.93 -27.67 -4.29
CA ASP A 93 11.10 -27.37 -5.12
C ASP A 93 10.72 -26.33 -6.19
N ALA A 94 11.11 -25.08 -5.98
CA ALA A 94 10.82 -23.98 -6.91
C ALA A 94 11.43 -24.17 -8.31
N LYS A 95 12.42 -25.06 -8.50
CA LYS A 95 12.95 -25.38 -9.83
C LYS A 95 12.08 -26.39 -10.59
N LYS A 96 11.28 -27.19 -9.87
CA LYS A 96 10.43 -28.24 -10.44
C LYS A 96 8.95 -27.84 -10.47
N ALA A 97 8.52 -27.05 -9.48
CA ALA A 97 7.16 -26.57 -9.33
C ALA A 97 7.23 -25.07 -9.01
N HIS A 98 6.99 -24.19 -9.99
CA HIS A 98 7.03 -22.75 -9.75
C HIS A 98 5.91 -22.27 -8.78
N ILE A 99 4.88 -23.09 -8.55
CA ILE A 99 3.87 -22.87 -7.49
C ILE A 99 4.38 -23.18 -6.06
N ALA A 100 5.65 -23.59 -5.90
CA ALA A 100 6.27 -23.87 -4.61
C ALA A 100 6.24 -22.66 -3.66
N LYS A 101 6.30 -21.42 -4.18
CA LYS A 101 6.18 -20.19 -3.38
C LYS A 101 4.88 -20.18 -2.60
N LEU A 102 3.74 -20.37 -3.27
CA LEU A 102 2.42 -20.37 -2.64
C LEU A 102 2.25 -21.51 -1.63
N ARG A 103 2.80 -22.70 -1.93
CA ARG A 103 2.80 -23.84 -0.99
C ARG A 103 3.64 -23.56 0.26
N ALA A 104 4.82 -22.96 0.10
CA ALA A 104 5.68 -22.59 1.21
C ALA A 104 5.03 -21.53 2.10
N ILE A 105 4.35 -20.55 1.49
CA ILE A 105 3.52 -19.56 2.20
C ILE A 105 2.40 -20.25 2.97
N LYS A 106 1.58 -21.08 2.31
CA LYS A 106 0.49 -21.83 2.96
C LYS A 106 0.99 -22.62 4.17
N ARG A 107 2.12 -23.31 4.04
CA ARG A 107 2.70 -24.08 5.15
C ARG A 107 3.00 -23.21 6.37
N TYR A 108 3.46 -21.96 6.18
CA TYR A 108 3.68 -21.02 7.29
C TYR A 108 2.37 -20.54 7.91
N LEU A 109 1.40 -20.13 7.07
CA LEU A 109 0.12 -19.57 7.50
C LEU A 109 -0.75 -20.55 8.31
N TYR A 110 -0.49 -21.86 8.19
CA TYR A 110 -1.14 -22.93 8.97
C TYR A 110 -0.24 -23.51 10.08
N SER A 111 0.97 -22.97 10.26
CA SER A 111 1.86 -23.37 11.35
C SER A 111 1.49 -22.69 12.67
N PRO A 112 2.01 -23.13 13.82
CA PRO A 112 1.81 -22.43 15.09
C PRO A 112 2.24 -20.96 15.07
N ALA A 113 3.22 -20.59 14.22
CA ALA A 113 3.65 -19.21 14.09
C ALA A 113 2.58 -18.32 13.46
N GLY A 114 1.72 -18.88 12.60
CA GLY A 114 0.63 -18.18 11.95
C GLY A 114 -0.73 -18.54 12.55
N ALA A 115 -0.81 -18.82 13.86
CA ALA A 115 -2.07 -19.16 14.52
C ALA A 115 -3.02 -17.96 14.64
N GLU A 116 -2.48 -16.79 14.98
CA GLU A 116 -3.25 -15.56 15.18
C GLU A 116 -3.68 -14.94 13.85
N GLU A 117 -4.98 -14.78 13.63
CA GLU A 117 -5.50 -14.28 12.35
C GLU A 117 -5.32 -12.77 12.17
N ASP A 118 -5.30 -12.03 13.28
CA ASP A 118 -5.15 -10.57 13.32
C ASP A 118 -3.69 -10.12 13.27
N ASP A 119 -2.73 -11.05 13.28
CA ASP A 119 -1.32 -10.73 13.05
C ASP A 119 -1.14 -10.14 11.64
N LEU A 120 -0.32 -9.09 11.53
CA LEU A 120 0.01 -8.48 10.25
C LEU A 120 1.17 -9.23 9.62
N VAL A 121 1.06 -9.57 8.34
CA VAL A 121 2.11 -10.25 7.60
C VAL A 121 2.54 -9.43 6.40
N ILE A 122 3.85 -9.36 6.18
CA ILE A 122 4.48 -8.84 4.97
C ILE A 122 5.21 -10.00 4.32
N ILE A 123 4.89 -10.26 3.05
CA ILE A 123 5.62 -11.21 2.21
C ILE A 123 6.33 -10.44 1.12
N VAL A 124 7.62 -10.73 0.94
CA VAL A 124 8.43 -10.15 -0.12
C VAL A 124 9.18 -11.22 -0.90
N ASP A 125 9.37 -11.03 -2.20
CA ASP A 125 10.23 -11.91 -2.99
C ASP A 125 11.67 -11.89 -2.49
N GLY A 126 12.25 -13.09 -2.39
CA GLY A 126 13.52 -13.26 -1.70
C GLY A 126 14.77 -12.89 -2.49
N PHE A 127 14.66 -12.52 -3.78
CA PHE A 127 15.84 -12.30 -4.62
C PHE A 127 16.02 -10.86 -5.10
N ASP A 128 14.98 -10.02 -5.03
CA ASP A 128 14.95 -8.73 -5.70
C ASP A 128 14.09 -7.66 -4.98
N VAL A 129 13.74 -7.87 -3.71
CA VAL A 129 13.06 -6.86 -2.87
C VAL A 129 13.96 -6.41 -1.73
N LEU A 130 14.16 -5.10 -1.61
CA LEU A 130 14.91 -4.50 -0.50
C LEU A 130 13.98 -3.61 0.35
N ALA A 131 14.00 -3.80 1.65
CA ALA A 131 13.36 -2.88 2.58
C ALA A 131 14.18 -1.58 2.64
N GLN A 132 13.55 -0.45 2.34
CA GLN A 132 14.19 0.87 2.32
C GLN A 132 13.60 1.86 3.32
N ILE A 133 12.49 1.50 3.97
CA ILE A 133 11.80 2.32 4.96
C ILE A 133 11.52 1.51 6.23
N PRO A 134 11.57 2.12 7.43
CA PRO A 134 11.32 1.44 8.70
C PRO A 134 9.96 0.73 8.75
N ALA A 135 9.92 -0.42 9.43
CA ALA A 135 8.71 -1.24 9.55
C ALA A 135 7.52 -0.45 10.11
N GLU A 136 7.74 0.37 11.14
CA GLU A 136 6.69 1.20 11.74
C GLU A 136 6.06 2.18 10.73
N THR A 137 6.87 2.79 9.87
CA THR A 137 6.37 3.70 8.82
C THR A 137 5.54 2.94 7.79
N VAL A 138 5.91 1.70 7.46
CA VAL A 138 5.10 0.85 6.56
C VAL A 138 3.77 0.46 7.19
N ILE A 139 3.77 0.10 8.47
CA ILE A 139 2.54 -0.25 9.19
C ILE A 139 1.59 0.96 9.23
N GLU A 140 2.09 2.15 9.58
CA GLU A 140 1.30 3.40 9.57
C GLU A 140 0.68 3.64 8.18
N ARG A 141 1.51 3.62 7.13
CA ARG A 141 1.04 3.80 5.74
C ARG A 141 0.02 2.76 5.31
N TYR A 142 0.20 1.51 5.74
CA TYR A 142 -0.74 0.44 5.42
C TYR A 142 -2.14 0.76 5.97
N PHE A 143 -2.25 1.12 7.24
CA PHE A 143 -3.55 1.44 7.83
C PHE A 143 -4.19 2.69 7.22
N ASP A 144 -3.40 3.72 6.89
CA ASP A 144 -3.89 4.90 6.19
C ASP A 144 -4.47 4.55 4.80
N LEU A 145 -3.75 3.70 4.04
CA LEU A 145 -4.20 3.24 2.72
C LEU A 145 -5.44 2.35 2.79
N ILE A 146 -5.52 1.46 3.78
CA ILE A 146 -6.70 0.63 3.99
C ILE A 146 -7.91 1.50 4.31
N ALA A 147 -7.76 2.49 5.20
CA ALA A 147 -8.85 3.40 5.53
C ALA A 147 -9.33 4.21 4.32
N GLU A 148 -8.40 4.73 3.49
CA GLU A 148 -8.74 5.42 2.24
C GLU A 148 -9.46 4.48 1.25
N ALA A 149 -8.96 3.25 1.10
CA ALA A 149 -9.51 2.28 0.16
C ALA A 149 -10.90 1.78 0.58
N ASP A 150 -11.13 1.58 1.88
CA ASP A 150 -12.44 1.24 2.43
C ASP A 150 -13.44 2.39 2.25
N GLN A 151 -13.03 3.63 2.48
CA GLN A 151 -13.87 4.79 2.22
C GLN A 151 -14.27 4.86 0.75
N LYS A 152 -13.30 4.70 -0.16
CA LYS A 152 -13.57 4.69 -1.61
C LYS A 152 -14.51 3.56 -2.01
N LEU A 153 -14.34 2.37 -1.44
CA LEU A 153 -15.24 1.23 -1.69
C LEU A 153 -16.65 1.55 -1.20
N ALA A 154 -16.82 2.11 -0.01
CA ALA A 154 -18.12 2.52 0.51
C ALA A 154 -18.79 3.59 -0.36
N ASP A 155 -18.02 4.60 -0.80
CA ASP A 155 -18.48 5.67 -1.68
C ASP A 155 -18.99 5.14 -3.03
N GLN A 156 -18.30 4.16 -3.62
CA GLN A 156 -18.73 3.50 -4.86
C GLN A 156 -20.09 2.81 -4.72
N HIS A 157 -20.41 2.32 -3.52
CA HIS A 157 -21.67 1.66 -3.21
C HIS A 157 -22.73 2.62 -2.64
N GLY A 158 -22.40 3.90 -2.41
CA GLY A 158 -23.31 4.88 -1.82
C GLY A 158 -23.72 4.56 -0.38
N ILE A 159 -22.84 3.91 0.38
CA ILE A 159 -23.08 3.45 1.77
C ILE A 159 -21.98 3.95 2.71
N THR A 160 -22.14 3.71 4.01
CA THR A 160 -21.09 3.97 5.02
C THR A 160 -20.03 2.88 5.02
N VAL A 161 -18.84 3.16 5.56
CA VAL A 161 -17.77 2.16 5.72
C VAL A 161 -18.22 1.02 6.61
N GLU A 162 -18.93 1.33 7.71
CA GLU A 162 -19.47 0.33 8.63
C GLU A 162 -20.47 -0.60 7.93
N GLU A 163 -21.31 -0.04 7.07
CA GLU A 163 -22.25 -0.82 6.27
C GLU A 163 -21.55 -1.69 5.23
N ALA A 164 -20.53 -1.16 4.53
CA ALA A 164 -19.70 -1.94 3.61
C ALA A 164 -19.06 -3.13 4.35
N HIS A 165 -18.46 -2.88 5.51
CA HIS A 165 -17.84 -3.90 6.34
C HIS A 165 -18.84 -4.96 6.84
N SER A 166 -20.08 -4.56 7.16
CA SER A 166 -21.14 -5.48 7.58
C SER A 166 -21.60 -6.43 6.46
N ARG A 167 -21.40 -6.01 5.21
CA ARG A 167 -21.67 -6.79 3.99
C ARG A 167 -20.46 -7.61 3.54
N GLY A 168 -19.35 -7.56 4.29
CA GLY A 168 -18.09 -8.22 3.92
C GLY A 168 -17.31 -7.50 2.82
N LEU A 169 -17.65 -6.26 2.48
CA LEU A 169 -16.90 -5.44 1.52
C LEU A 169 -15.79 -4.70 2.27
N ARG A 170 -14.54 -5.12 2.05
CA ARG A 170 -13.36 -4.56 2.72
C ARG A 170 -12.15 -4.55 1.80
N GLN A 171 -11.11 -3.83 2.19
CA GLN A 171 -9.79 -3.82 1.58
C GLN A 171 -8.76 -4.14 2.66
N THR A 172 -8.01 -5.22 2.53
CA THR A 172 -7.05 -5.64 3.58
C THR A 172 -5.76 -6.23 3.02
N LEU A 173 -5.78 -6.81 1.82
CA LEU A 173 -4.60 -7.44 1.20
C LEU A 173 -4.01 -6.52 0.16
N LEU A 174 -3.09 -5.66 0.59
CA LEU A 174 -2.43 -4.69 -0.28
C LEU A 174 -1.25 -5.34 -0.99
N TRP A 175 -1.40 -5.56 -2.30
CA TRP A 175 -0.36 -6.12 -3.16
C TRP A 175 0.47 -5.04 -3.83
N GLY A 176 1.68 -5.42 -4.24
CA GLY A 176 2.48 -4.61 -5.15
C GLY A 176 1.77 -4.36 -6.47
N THR A 177 2.29 -3.39 -7.24
CA THR A 177 1.72 -3.01 -8.52
C THR A 177 2.76 -2.90 -9.63
N ASP A 178 2.31 -3.16 -10.86
CA ASP A 178 3.03 -2.98 -12.12
C ASP A 178 2.30 -1.97 -13.02
N LYS A 179 3.09 -1.25 -13.83
CA LYS A 179 2.59 -0.40 -14.92
C LYS A 179 2.07 -1.21 -16.11
N GLY A 180 2.62 -2.40 -16.31
CA GLY A 180 2.22 -3.32 -17.38
C GLY A 180 1.53 -4.56 -16.82
N CYS A 181 0.50 -5.05 -17.51
CA CYS A 181 -0.11 -6.32 -17.16
C CYS A 181 0.85 -7.47 -17.46
N PHE A 182 1.19 -8.25 -16.44
CA PHE A 182 1.99 -9.47 -16.61
C PHE A 182 1.38 -10.65 -15.84
N PRO A 183 1.35 -11.87 -16.42
CA PRO A 183 1.64 -12.16 -17.82
C PRO A 183 0.67 -11.49 -18.79
N THR A 184 1.13 -11.12 -19.99
CA THR A 184 0.33 -10.37 -20.96
C THR A 184 -0.82 -11.23 -21.53
N GLY A 185 -1.99 -10.61 -21.69
CA GLY A 185 -3.15 -11.25 -22.31
C GLY A 185 -4.18 -10.21 -22.74
N GLY A 186 -4.20 -9.85 -24.03
CA GLY A 186 -5.04 -8.73 -24.52
C GLY A 186 -6.55 -8.91 -24.30
N LYS A 187 -7.03 -10.15 -24.23
CA LYS A 187 -8.43 -10.49 -23.90
C LYS A 187 -8.64 -10.89 -22.44
N ASP A 188 -7.57 -11.07 -21.69
CA ASP A 188 -7.59 -11.59 -20.32
C ASP A 188 -8.09 -10.50 -19.36
N PRO A 189 -9.14 -10.75 -18.54
CA PRO A 189 -9.69 -9.79 -17.58
C PRO A 189 -8.64 -9.08 -16.73
N ARG A 190 -7.58 -9.77 -16.34
CA ARG A 190 -6.50 -9.23 -15.49
C ARG A 190 -5.81 -8.02 -16.12
N CYS A 191 -5.82 -7.95 -17.45
CA CYS A 191 -5.16 -6.91 -18.21
C CYS A 191 -6.06 -5.75 -18.65
N TRP A 192 -7.37 -5.81 -18.39
CA TRP A 192 -8.28 -4.75 -18.83
C TRP A 192 -9.40 -4.38 -17.87
N LEU A 193 -9.85 -5.33 -17.04
CA LEU A 193 -11.01 -5.18 -16.16
C LEU A 193 -10.64 -4.55 -14.81
N VAL A 194 -9.40 -4.72 -14.36
CA VAL A 194 -8.94 -4.19 -13.07
C VAL A 194 -9.06 -2.65 -12.99
N PRO A 195 -9.37 -2.08 -11.80
CA PRO A 195 -9.58 -0.66 -11.61
C PRO A 195 -8.43 0.19 -12.15
N PHE A 196 -8.78 1.38 -12.66
CA PHE A 196 -7.80 2.40 -12.95
C PHE A 196 -7.26 3.02 -11.65
N SER A 197 -6.02 3.48 -11.71
CA SER A 197 -5.36 4.20 -10.62
C SER A 197 -6.13 5.49 -10.27
N ASN A 198 -6.05 5.90 -9.01
CA ASN A 198 -6.54 7.19 -8.50
C ASN A 198 -5.43 8.25 -8.41
N LEU A 199 -4.29 8.04 -9.07
CA LEU A 199 -3.19 9.00 -9.08
C LEU A 199 -3.62 10.32 -9.73
N PRO A 200 -3.03 11.46 -9.31
CA PRO A 200 -3.28 12.74 -9.94
C PRO A 200 -2.99 12.72 -11.44
N ARG A 201 -3.81 13.45 -12.21
CA ARG A 201 -3.55 13.69 -13.63
C ARG A 201 -2.15 14.30 -13.78
N TYR A 202 -1.35 13.74 -14.70
CA TYR A 202 0.05 14.12 -14.93
C TYR A 202 1.05 13.67 -13.84
N LYS A 203 0.77 12.61 -13.07
CA LYS A 203 1.70 12.03 -12.09
C LYS A 203 3.09 11.76 -12.66
N TRP A 204 3.17 11.36 -13.92
CA TRP A 204 4.42 11.07 -14.65
C TRP A 204 4.85 12.21 -15.57
N GLY A 205 4.42 13.44 -15.29
CA GLY A 205 4.69 14.63 -16.10
C GLY A 205 3.81 14.75 -17.35
N PRO A 206 4.15 15.65 -18.28
CA PRO A 206 3.34 15.91 -19.49
C PRO A 206 3.13 14.70 -20.41
N LYS A 207 4.00 13.68 -20.29
CA LYS A 207 3.93 12.42 -21.05
C LYS A 207 3.04 11.35 -20.40
N THR A 208 2.41 11.65 -19.25
CA THR A 208 1.52 10.70 -18.57
C THR A 208 0.48 10.13 -19.55
N ASP A 209 0.37 8.80 -19.58
CA ASP A 209 -0.52 8.03 -20.44
C ASP A 209 -0.34 8.26 -21.96
N ASN A 210 0.89 8.56 -22.42
CA ASN A 210 1.20 8.68 -23.84
C ASN A 210 1.29 7.33 -24.60
N GLY A 211 1.00 6.21 -23.93
CA GLY A 211 1.09 4.85 -24.47
C GLY A 211 2.40 4.12 -24.16
N GLU A 212 3.42 4.81 -23.63
CA GLU A 212 4.64 4.17 -23.13
C GLU A 212 4.43 3.68 -21.69
N LEU A 213 4.85 2.44 -21.40
CA LEU A 213 4.67 1.87 -20.06
C LEU A 213 5.36 2.69 -18.98
N VAL A 214 6.50 3.32 -19.26
CA VAL A 214 7.21 4.15 -18.27
C VAL A 214 6.34 5.33 -17.78
N PHE A 215 5.56 5.96 -18.65
CA PHE A 215 4.68 7.08 -18.30
C PHE A 215 3.24 6.67 -17.99
N SER A 216 2.96 5.36 -17.92
CA SER A 216 1.64 4.86 -17.55
C SER A 216 1.47 4.78 -16.04
N ASP A 217 0.25 4.93 -15.57
CA ASP A 217 -0.06 4.59 -14.18
C ASP A 217 0.13 3.11 -13.88
N SER A 218 0.52 2.83 -12.63
CA SER A 218 0.48 1.47 -12.11
C SER A 218 -0.96 1.09 -11.81
N ARG A 219 -1.33 -0.15 -12.13
CA ARG A 219 -2.62 -0.71 -11.72
C ARG A 219 -2.72 -2.23 -11.72
N PHE A 220 -1.74 -2.90 -12.30
CA PHE A 220 -1.78 -4.34 -12.44
C PHE A 220 -1.12 -4.98 -11.21
N LEU A 221 -1.75 -6.00 -10.64
CA LEU A 221 -1.21 -6.66 -9.46
C LEU A 221 0.16 -7.26 -9.75
N ASN A 222 1.14 -6.94 -8.90
CA ASN A 222 2.44 -7.59 -8.82
C ASN A 222 2.47 -8.53 -7.61
N SER A 223 2.83 -9.80 -7.82
CA SER A 223 2.78 -10.82 -6.76
C SER A 223 4.05 -10.92 -5.92
N GLY A 224 5.03 -10.05 -6.16
CA GLY A 224 6.31 -10.06 -5.45
C GLY A 224 6.22 -9.47 -4.04
N THR A 225 5.13 -8.76 -3.72
CA THR A 225 4.92 -8.20 -2.39
C THR A 225 3.44 -8.21 -2.00
N VAL A 226 3.17 -8.46 -0.72
CA VAL A 226 1.85 -8.28 -0.10
C VAL A 226 2.00 -7.93 1.38
N ILE A 227 1.12 -7.05 1.86
CA ILE A 227 0.92 -6.77 3.29
C ILE A 227 -0.58 -6.90 3.62
N GLY A 228 -0.89 -7.53 4.74
CA GLY A 228 -2.27 -7.63 5.23
C GLY A 228 -2.42 -8.55 6.44
N PRO A 229 -3.65 -8.76 6.95
CA PRO A 229 -3.92 -9.65 8.06
C PRO A 229 -3.65 -11.10 7.66
N LEU A 230 -3.11 -11.89 8.58
CA LEU A 230 -2.72 -13.27 8.35
C LEU A 230 -3.91 -14.13 7.94
N GLY A 231 -5.06 -13.97 8.61
CA GLY A 231 -6.28 -14.71 8.32
C GLY A 231 -6.80 -14.47 6.89
N ASP A 232 -6.81 -13.22 6.45
CA ASP A 232 -7.23 -12.82 5.11
C ASP A 232 -6.28 -13.41 4.05
N LEU A 233 -4.97 -13.31 4.30
CA LEU A 233 -3.97 -13.86 3.38
C LEU A 233 -4.06 -15.39 3.31
N ARG A 234 -4.34 -16.06 4.43
CA ARG A 234 -4.55 -17.52 4.48
C ARG A 234 -5.69 -17.94 3.56
N ARG A 235 -6.85 -17.27 3.65
CA ARG A 235 -8.00 -17.55 2.79
C ARG A 235 -7.69 -17.28 1.32
N PHE A 236 -6.98 -16.21 1.03
CA PHE A 236 -6.61 -15.86 -0.34
C PHE A 236 -5.61 -16.83 -0.98
N ILE A 237 -4.57 -17.25 -0.25
CA ILE A 237 -3.60 -18.24 -0.73
C ILE A 237 -4.26 -19.60 -0.95
N ASP A 238 -5.23 -19.97 -0.10
CA ASP A 238 -6.03 -21.17 -0.29
C ASP A 238 -6.86 -21.12 -1.58
N ALA A 239 -7.52 -20.00 -1.84
CA ALA A 239 -8.24 -19.78 -3.10
C ALA A 239 -7.31 -19.81 -4.31
N ALA A 240 -6.11 -19.25 -4.23
CA ALA A 240 -5.13 -19.27 -5.32
C ALA A 240 -4.65 -20.69 -5.63
N LEU A 241 -4.35 -21.49 -4.61
CA LEU A 241 -3.95 -22.89 -4.77
C LEU A 241 -5.10 -23.76 -5.29
N GLN A 242 -6.33 -23.47 -4.88
CA GLN A 242 -7.52 -24.15 -5.41
C GLN A 242 -7.76 -23.80 -6.88
N LEU A 243 -7.66 -22.53 -7.26
CA LEU A 243 -7.72 -22.09 -8.66
C LEU A 243 -6.67 -22.78 -9.52
N ILE A 244 -5.42 -22.88 -9.02
CA ILE A 244 -4.36 -23.63 -9.70
C ILE A 244 -4.82 -25.07 -9.91
N LYS A 245 -5.24 -25.77 -8.86
CA LYS A 245 -5.67 -27.17 -8.96
C LYS A 245 -6.77 -27.37 -10.01
N ASP A 246 -7.73 -26.45 -10.09
CA ASP A 246 -8.91 -26.59 -10.96
C ASP A 246 -8.62 -26.21 -12.43
N THR A 247 -7.60 -25.38 -12.66
CA THR A 247 -7.31 -24.81 -14.00
C THR A 247 -5.91 -25.13 -14.51
N TRP A 248 -5.17 -25.99 -13.80
CA TRP A 248 -3.80 -26.33 -14.18
C TRP A 248 -3.79 -27.05 -15.53
N ASP A 249 -3.04 -26.47 -16.46
CA ASP A 249 -2.82 -26.99 -17.79
C ASP A 249 -1.30 -27.04 -18.04
N PRO A 250 -0.67 -28.21 -18.20
CA PRO A 250 0.77 -28.32 -18.44
C PRO A 250 1.21 -27.62 -19.74
N ASP A 251 0.32 -27.48 -20.71
CA ASP A 251 0.62 -26.88 -22.01
C ASP A 251 0.47 -25.35 -21.99
N PHE A 252 -0.15 -24.80 -20.94
CA PHE A 252 -0.27 -23.36 -20.77
C PHE A 252 1.06 -22.76 -20.31
N LYS A 253 1.67 -21.88 -21.12
CA LYS A 253 2.98 -21.26 -20.84
C LYS A 253 3.14 -20.59 -19.48
N PHE A 254 2.05 -20.15 -18.84
CA PHE A 254 2.07 -19.48 -17.53
C PHE A 254 1.43 -20.34 -16.41
N HIS A 255 1.29 -21.65 -16.62
CA HIS A 255 0.74 -22.62 -15.65
C HIS A 255 1.46 -22.68 -14.29
N ASN A 256 2.60 -22.00 -14.23
CA ASN A 256 3.55 -21.97 -13.15
C ASN A 256 3.75 -20.55 -12.59
N SER A 257 3.01 -19.55 -13.09
CA SER A 257 3.09 -18.16 -12.63
C SER A 257 2.13 -17.92 -11.47
N ASP A 258 2.66 -17.68 -10.28
CA ASP A 258 1.88 -17.19 -9.13
C ASP A 258 1.13 -15.90 -9.44
N GLN A 259 1.79 -14.94 -10.11
CA GLN A 259 1.17 -13.68 -10.53
C GLN A 259 -0.07 -13.90 -11.41
N TYR A 260 -0.03 -14.85 -12.35
CA TYR A 260 -1.18 -15.18 -13.20
C TYR A 260 -2.40 -15.57 -12.35
N TYR A 261 -2.25 -16.51 -11.42
CA TYR A 261 -3.36 -17.02 -10.62
C TYR A 261 -3.86 -15.99 -9.60
N ILE A 262 -2.96 -15.30 -8.90
CA ILE A 262 -3.31 -14.27 -7.92
C ILE A 262 -4.05 -13.10 -8.60
N SER A 263 -3.53 -12.61 -9.74
CA SER A 263 -4.21 -11.53 -10.48
C SER A 263 -5.54 -11.99 -11.10
N THR A 264 -5.70 -13.28 -11.41
CA THR A 264 -7.00 -13.85 -11.84
C THR A 264 -8.05 -13.67 -10.74
N LEU A 265 -7.71 -13.99 -9.50
CA LEU A 265 -8.63 -13.82 -8.37
C LEU A 265 -8.97 -12.34 -8.13
N TYR A 266 -7.98 -11.45 -8.23
CA TYR A 266 -8.22 -10.01 -8.15
C TYR A 266 -9.20 -9.53 -9.22
N ALA A 267 -8.97 -9.90 -10.49
CA ALA A 267 -9.89 -9.54 -11.57
C ALA A 267 -11.29 -10.13 -11.37
N ARG A 268 -11.40 -11.32 -10.78
CA ARG A 268 -12.68 -11.95 -10.46
C ARG A 268 -13.43 -11.21 -9.36
N GLN A 269 -12.74 -10.75 -8.32
CA GLN A 269 -13.31 -9.88 -7.28
C GLN A 269 -13.88 -8.61 -7.90
N GLU A 270 -13.09 -7.88 -8.68
CA GLU A 270 -13.50 -6.61 -9.30
C GLU A 270 -14.63 -6.80 -10.31
N TYR A 271 -14.66 -7.93 -11.00
CA TYR A 271 -15.80 -8.30 -11.84
C TYR A 271 -17.07 -8.49 -11.02
N GLN A 272 -17.01 -9.22 -9.90
CA GLN A 272 -18.20 -9.40 -9.06
C GLN A 272 -18.68 -8.07 -8.46
N ARG A 273 -17.76 -7.24 -7.94
CA ARG A 273 -18.09 -5.88 -7.45
C ARG A 273 -18.79 -5.06 -8.55
N THR A 274 -18.30 -5.17 -9.79
CA THR A 274 -18.93 -4.50 -10.94
C THR A 274 -20.34 -5.03 -11.20
N LEU A 275 -20.57 -6.34 -11.16
CA LEU A 275 -21.90 -6.92 -11.32
C LEU A 275 -22.85 -6.47 -10.21
N ASP A 276 -22.39 -6.44 -8.96
CA ASP A 276 -23.19 -6.06 -7.79
C ASP A 276 -23.66 -4.60 -7.90
N LEU A 277 -22.80 -3.72 -8.42
CA LEU A 277 -23.15 -2.32 -8.70
C LEU A 277 -24.12 -2.14 -9.89
N ASN A 278 -24.29 -3.17 -10.73
CA ASN A 278 -25.02 -3.09 -11.99
C ASN A 278 -26.11 -4.18 -12.11
N ASN A 279 -26.77 -4.52 -11.00
CA ASN A 279 -27.90 -5.47 -10.95
C ASN A 279 -27.58 -6.84 -11.59
N GLY A 280 -26.37 -7.35 -11.37
CA GLY A 280 -25.92 -8.64 -11.90
C GLY A 280 -25.47 -8.62 -13.36
N GLN A 281 -25.41 -7.44 -13.99
CA GLN A 281 -25.00 -7.28 -15.39
C GLN A 281 -23.67 -6.55 -15.50
N PHE A 282 -22.82 -6.96 -16.45
CA PHE A 282 -21.59 -6.23 -16.72
C PHE A 282 -21.93 -5.03 -17.60
N PRO A 283 -21.53 -3.80 -17.22
CA PRO A 283 -21.83 -2.62 -18.01
C PRO A 283 -20.93 -2.55 -19.25
N GLY A 284 -21.53 -2.24 -20.40
CA GLY A 284 -20.81 -1.94 -21.64
C GLY A 284 -20.46 -3.15 -22.52
N ASP A 285 -20.02 -2.85 -23.74
CA ASP A 285 -19.51 -3.84 -24.67
C ASP A 285 -18.07 -4.22 -24.32
N ILE A 286 -17.81 -5.52 -24.19
CA ILE A 286 -16.50 -6.07 -23.87
C ILE A 286 -15.61 -6.23 -25.11
N GLY A 287 -16.11 -5.97 -26.32
CA GLY A 287 -15.31 -5.91 -27.56
C GLY A 287 -14.57 -7.22 -27.86
N GLY A 288 -15.20 -8.36 -27.57
CA GLY A 288 -14.62 -9.70 -27.77
C GLY A 288 -13.51 -10.10 -26.79
N ARG A 289 -13.37 -9.36 -25.67
CA ARG A 289 -12.55 -9.75 -24.51
C ARG A 289 -13.26 -10.82 -23.69
N ASN A 290 -12.52 -11.50 -22.82
CA ASN A 290 -13.07 -12.52 -21.93
C ASN A 290 -13.52 -11.85 -20.62
N LEU A 291 -14.55 -12.41 -19.98
CA LEU A 291 -14.96 -12.08 -18.62
C LEU A 291 -14.53 -13.19 -17.65
N PRO A 292 -14.30 -12.88 -16.37
CA PRO A 292 -14.10 -13.90 -15.34
C PRO A 292 -15.33 -14.81 -15.19
N ARG A 293 -15.13 -15.98 -14.56
CA ARG A 293 -16.22 -16.88 -14.15
C ARG A 293 -17.13 -16.15 -13.16
N LYS A 294 -18.43 -16.09 -13.47
CA LYS A 294 -19.46 -15.54 -12.58
C LYS A 294 -19.52 -16.32 -11.26
N LYS A 295 -19.97 -15.65 -10.20
CA LYS A 295 -20.34 -16.32 -8.96
C LYS A 295 -21.47 -17.32 -9.23
N GLU A 296 -21.28 -18.57 -8.81
CA GLU A 296 -22.26 -19.65 -9.02
C GLU A 296 -23.32 -19.69 -7.92
N ASP A 297 -22.90 -19.63 -6.67
CA ASP A 297 -23.76 -19.65 -5.49
C ASP A 297 -23.14 -18.87 -4.31
N GLU A 298 -23.78 -18.91 -3.15
CA GLU A 298 -23.32 -18.19 -1.95
C GLU A 298 -22.01 -18.72 -1.37
N ASN A 299 -21.66 -19.99 -1.60
CA ASN A 299 -20.42 -20.60 -1.14
C ASN A 299 -19.24 -20.28 -2.07
N ASP A 300 -19.52 -19.81 -3.28
CA ASP A 300 -18.50 -19.37 -4.24
C ASP A 300 -17.98 -17.97 -3.89
N VAL A 301 -16.92 -17.93 -3.08
CA VAL A 301 -16.29 -16.69 -2.61
C VAL A 301 -15.60 -15.96 -3.76
N THR A 302 -15.96 -14.69 -3.92
CA THR A 302 -15.36 -13.74 -4.88
C THR A 302 -14.68 -12.56 -4.20
N GLU A 303 -15.06 -12.23 -2.98
CA GLU A 303 -14.57 -11.09 -2.21
C GLU A 303 -13.40 -11.56 -1.33
N TYR A 304 -12.18 -11.14 -1.68
CA TYR A 304 -10.94 -11.52 -0.99
C TYR A 304 -10.20 -10.32 -0.41
N HIS A 305 -10.85 -9.15 -0.39
CA HIS A 305 -10.32 -7.90 0.13
C HIS A 305 -9.01 -7.43 -0.54
N VAL A 306 -8.85 -7.77 -1.82
CA VAL A 306 -7.62 -7.48 -2.58
C VAL A 306 -7.64 -6.05 -3.12
N LEU A 307 -6.52 -5.36 -2.95
CA LEU A 307 -6.20 -4.09 -3.58
C LEU A 307 -4.72 -4.03 -3.99
N VAL A 308 -4.35 -3.01 -4.76
CA VAL A 308 -2.97 -2.78 -5.21
C VAL A 308 -2.48 -1.40 -4.78
N ASP A 309 -1.18 -1.27 -4.53
CA ASP A 309 -0.52 -0.03 -4.12
C ASP A 309 -0.32 0.96 -5.28
N PHE A 310 -1.41 1.52 -5.83
CA PHE A 310 -1.35 2.47 -6.95
C PHE A 310 -0.33 3.60 -6.74
N GLY A 311 -0.21 4.07 -5.49
CA GLY A 311 0.61 5.19 -5.07
C GLY A 311 2.12 4.91 -4.96
N TYR A 312 2.53 3.64 -4.99
CA TYR A 312 3.85 3.19 -4.55
C TYR A 312 4.18 3.66 -3.12
N SER A 313 3.18 3.66 -2.27
CA SER A 313 3.27 4.16 -0.89
C SER A 313 4.07 3.20 0.00
N ILE A 314 4.05 1.91 -0.30
CA ILE A 314 4.76 0.86 0.44
C ILE A 314 5.74 0.13 -0.48
N THR A 315 5.36 -0.14 -1.72
CA THR A 315 6.09 -1.00 -2.66
C THR A 315 6.44 -0.22 -3.92
N GLN A 316 7.67 -0.36 -4.41
CA GLN A 316 8.12 0.27 -5.65
C GLN A 316 8.76 -0.77 -6.56
N THR A 317 7.98 -1.32 -7.49
CA THR A 317 8.51 -2.23 -8.51
C THR A 317 9.41 -1.48 -9.46
N GLN A 318 10.60 -2.00 -9.76
CA GLN A 318 11.58 -1.35 -10.64
C GLN A 318 11.18 -1.40 -12.11
N CYS A 319 10.53 -2.48 -12.55
CA CYS A 319 10.13 -2.65 -13.95
C CYS A 319 9.28 -1.46 -14.43
N HIS A 320 9.75 -0.75 -15.45
CA HIS A 320 9.14 0.48 -16.00
C HIS A 320 9.04 1.67 -15.05
N ASN A 321 9.66 1.61 -13.87
CA ASN A 321 9.75 2.73 -12.92
C ASN A 321 11.19 3.19 -12.69
N ASP A 322 12.18 2.46 -13.20
CA ASP A 322 13.61 2.73 -13.03
C ASP A 322 13.98 4.19 -13.30
N ARG A 323 13.35 4.79 -14.32
CA ARG A 323 13.47 6.23 -14.64
C ARG A 323 13.10 7.18 -13.49
N PHE A 324 12.10 6.83 -12.70
CA PHE A 324 11.60 7.68 -11.62
C PHE A 324 12.21 7.35 -10.26
N MET A 325 12.80 6.14 -10.13
CA MET A 325 13.51 5.70 -8.94
C MET A 325 14.86 6.41 -8.83
N ARG A 326 15.15 6.94 -7.64
CA ARG A 326 16.40 7.65 -7.38
C ARG A 326 16.85 7.48 -5.94
N LYS A 327 18.16 7.46 -5.73
CA LYS A 327 18.74 7.48 -4.39
C LYS A 327 18.67 8.91 -3.84
N LEU A 328 17.72 9.16 -2.95
CA LEU A 328 17.66 10.43 -2.23
C LEU A 328 18.69 10.46 -1.10
N GLN A 329 19.46 11.54 -1.02
CA GLN A 329 20.38 11.81 0.08
C GLN A 329 19.94 13.08 0.78
N TYR A 330 19.35 12.94 1.96
CA TYR A 330 18.84 14.05 2.78
C TYR A 330 19.97 14.72 3.56
N LYS A 331 20.92 15.31 2.84
CA LYS A 331 22.17 15.86 3.40
C LYS A 331 22.11 17.35 3.73
N ASN A 332 21.04 18.03 3.34
CA ASN A 332 20.89 19.47 3.60
C ASN A 332 20.53 19.68 5.08
N HIS A 333 20.92 20.82 5.66
CA HIS A 333 20.66 21.12 7.08
C HIS A 333 19.16 21.13 7.47
N ASP A 334 18.28 21.31 6.48
CA ASP A 334 16.82 21.26 6.60
C ASP A 334 16.23 19.86 6.31
N LEU A 335 17.07 18.82 6.23
CA LEU A 335 16.68 17.44 5.92
C LEU A 335 16.01 17.31 4.54
N THR A 336 16.40 18.15 3.58
CA THR A 336 15.99 18.01 2.18
C THR A 336 17.01 17.24 1.35
N ALA A 337 16.52 16.58 0.29
CA ALA A 337 17.31 16.00 -0.77
C ALA A 337 17.06 16.77 -2.08
N THR A 338 18.12 17.17 -2.77
CA THR A 338 18.01 17.86 -4.06
C THR A 338 17.89 16.86 -5.19
N VAL A 339 16.85 17.00 -6.00
CA VAL A 339 16.64 16.29 -7.25
C VAL A 339 17.19 17.12 -8.40
N ALA A 340 18.27 16.64 -9.02
CA ALA A 340 18.95 17.33 -10.12
C ALA A 340 18.72 16.66 -11.50
N GLU A 341 18.07 15.51 -11.53
CA GLU A 341 17.81 14.75 -12.77
C GLU A 341 16.39 15.01 -13.29
N ASP A 342 16.32 15.34 -14.58
CA ASP A 342 15.08 15.56 -15.33
C ASP A 342 14.42 14.23 -15.72
N ALA A 343 13.83 13.56 -14.74
CA ALA A 343 13.12 12.32 -14.95
C ALA A 343 11.85 12.48 -15.82
N PHE A 344 11.31 13.70 -15.95
CA PHE A 344 10.07 13.98 -16.67
C PHE A 344 10.27 14.51 -18.09
N GLU A 345 11.52 14.70 -18.53
CA GLU A 345 11.89 15.25 -19.85
C GLU A 345 11.33 16.65 -20.10
N GLU A 346 11.38 17.51 -19.08
CA GLU A 346 11.00 18.90 -19.17
C GLU A 346 12.03 19.76 -19.96
N GLY A 347 13.24 19.22 -20.19
CA GLY A 347 14.28 19.84 -21.01
C GLY A 347 14.72 21.20 -20.44
N GLU A 348 14.69 22.25 -21.26
CA GLU A 348 15.06 23.61 -20.85
C GLU A 348 14.17 24.18 -19.72
N SER A 349 13.00 23.58 -19.49
CA SER A 349 12.09 23.98 -18.40
C SER A 349 12.45 23.34 -17.06
N PHE A 350 13.22 22.24 -17.06
CA PHE A 350 13.58 21.53 -15.83
C PHE A 350 14.38 22.44 -14.89
N ARG A 351 13.98 22.48 -13.62
CA ARG A 351 14.74 23.14 -12.57
C ARG A 351 14.92 22.15 -11.42
N PRO A 352 16.15 21.98 -10.90
CA PRO A 352 16.35 21.17 -9.70
C PRO A 352 15.44 21.63 -8.57
N TYR A 353 14.87 20.67 -7.86
CA TYR A 353 13.95 20.93 -6.76
C TYR A 353 14.32 20.08 -5.55
N ASN A 354 13.88 20.52 -4.37
CA ASN A 354 14.15 19.82 -3.12
C ASN A 354 12.94 18.99 -2.70
N ILE A 355 13.21 17.78 -2.21
CA ILE A 355 12.23 16.91 -1.56
C ILE A 355 12.53 16.89 -0.07
N GLN A 356 11.53 17.22 0.75
CA GLN A 356 11.63 17.13 2.20
C GLN A 356 11.62 15.67 2.66
N MET A 357 12.45 15.31 3.63
CA MET A 357 12.34 14.02 4.30
C MET A 357 10.95 13.89 4.95
N PRO A 358 10.19 12.82 4.70
CA PRO A 358 8.92 12.60 5.39
C PRO A 358 9.10 12.60 6.90
N SER A 359 8.21 13.28 7.63
CA SER A 359 8.30 13.38 9.09
C SER A 359 8.27 12.02 9.79
N SER A 360 7.45 11.09 9.30
CA SER A 360 7.40 9.71 9.82
C SER A 360 8.72 8.97 9.66
N LEU A 361 9.40 9.17 8.52
CA LEU A 361 10.73 8.60 8.30
C LEU A 361 11.77 9.19 9.26
N TYR A 362 11.79 10.52 9.41
CA TYR A 362 12.69 11.19 10.36
C TYR A 362 12.46 10.71 11.79
N GLN A 363 11.21 10.61 12.22
CA GLN A 363 10.85 10.14 13.55
C GLN A 363 11.26 8.68 13.77
N ALA A 364 11.06 7.82 12.77
CA ALA A 364 11.43 6.42 12.84
C ALA A 364 12.95 6.23 12.95
N LEU A 365 13.72 6.97 12.14
CA LEU A 365 15.18 7.00 12.24
C LEU A 365 15.65 7.55 13.59
N SER A 366 15.01 8.60 14.10
CA SER A 366 15.33 9.17 15.42
C SER A 366 15.11 8.14 16.54
N ARG A 367 13.99 7.40 16.50
CA ARG A 367 13.72 6.33 17.46
C ARG A 367 14.73 5.18 17.35
N PHE A 368 15.21 4.88 16.15
CA PHE A 368 16.27 3.89 15.98
C PHE A 368 17.58 4.37 16.61
N TYR A 369 18.00 5.61 16.34
CA TYR A 369 19.15 6.23 16.99
C TYR A 369 19.06 6.17 18.51
N ASP A 370 17.91 6.54 19.07
CA ASP A 370 17.66 6.52 20.51
C ASP A 370 17.60 5.10 21.11
N SER A 371 17.43 4.08 20.27
CA SER A 371 17.45 2.67 20.69
C SER A 371 18.84 2.03 20.64
N LEU A 372 19.82 2.66 19.98
CA LEU A 372 21.19 2.17 19.95
C LEU A 372 21.78 2.15 21.36
N LEU A 373 22.51 1.08 21.68
CA LEU A 373 23.21 0.94 22.96
C LEU A 373 24.24 2.07 23.11
N GLY A 374 24.52 2.49 24.35
CA GLY A 374 25.33 3.69 24.60
C GLY A 374 26.74 3.64 24.02
N ASP A 375 27.31 2.46 23.88
CA ASP A 375 28.61 2.19 23.26
C ASP A 375 28.54 2.06 21.72
N GLU A 376 27.36 1.76 21.16
CA GLU A 376 27.10 1.70 19.72
C GLU A 376 26.56 3.00 19.15
N ARG A 377 26.01 3.88 20.00
CA ARG A 377 25.41 5.15 19.60
C ARG A 377 26.49 6.12 19.14
N PRO A 378 26.35 6.71 17.93
CA PRO A 378 27.25 7.77 17.47
C PRO A 378 27.37 8.92 18.47
N SER A 379 28.53 9.58 18.51
CA SER A 379 28.75 10.73 19.40
C SER A 379 28.07 12.02 18.93
N MET A 380 27.68 12.08 17.66
CA MET A 380 26.95 13.21 17.08
C MET A 380 25.49 13.19 17.52
N SER A 381 24.78 14.33 17.47
CA SER A 381 23.36 14.36 17.84
C SER A 381 22.48 13.59 16.84
N VAL A 382 21.26 13.21 17.25
CA VAL A 382 20.27 12.54 16.37
C VAL A 382 19.92 13.36 15.12
N LYS A 383 20.09 14.68 15.17
CA LYS A 383 19.87 15.58 14.03
C LYS A 383 21.05 15.56 13.06
N GLU A 384 22.25 15.34 13.56
CA GLU A 384 23.49 15.27 12.76
C GLU A 384 23.73 13.87 12.18
N TRP A 385 23.24 12.84 12.87
CA TRP A 385 23.21 11.45 12.42
C TRP A 385 22.16 11.24 11.33
#